data_AF-A0A9P9CN98-F1
#
_entry.id   AF-A0A9P9CN98-F1
#
_cell.length_a   1.000
_cell.length_b   1.000
_cell.length_c   1.000
_cell.angle_alpha   90.00
_cell.angle_beta   90.00
_cell.angle_gamma   90.00
#
_symmetry.space_group_name_H-M   'P 1'
#
loop_
_entity.id
_entity.type
_entity.pdbx_description
1 polymer ?
#
loop_
_entity_poly.entity_id
_entity_poly.type
_entity_poly.pdbx_seq_one_letter_code
_entity_poly.pdbx_strand_id
1 'polypeptide(L)'
;MFAFYVLTLPLLVVSTSAWTAPLTLFDPLVASKVYATAQGDPTMYPTITTDGGEWVLSPADTWTSGFFPATLYEMYKRECLCTGSTLVNGSAPDWLALGRSWSTALVGLHWNNVQGHDVGFLSWPFGEDLDVSPDNKGAKTNLVEFALELASRFSPIVGATRSWNSPSDSVDFYVIVDNLMNLETLILAYLLTGNRTFYDIALKHADTTLKNGVREDWSTWHVIDYNSETGAVISKETRQGFSANSTWTRGQAWAIHSYARLFQYSGASKYLDASRNMAAYFLRRAAENPDYLVWDFDAPRSEGLTTPADSSAAMIAAAALQVLAVAEMSVGNTTGSNEWLSSSQMLISQTAGYAWKPSWQSLLSNGTRNNNVHADPDVHSNNTGLPYGDYFWVKGGNYLLETQQAECPNGQTVNRLSCGIDLKTHSTNASSVQPSTSDGPAPSVQPSTSDAPAPSVQPLRLLVLRYLS
;
A
#
# COMPACT_ATOMS: atom_id res chain seq x y z
N MET A 1 -10.55 -31.98 -54.17
CA MET A 1 -10.23 -32.93 -53.07
C MET A 1 -9.22 -32.22 -52.17
N PHE A 2 -9.71 -31.39 -51.24
CA PHE A 2 -8.87 -30.64 -50.29
C PHE A 2 -9.11 -31.24 -48.91
N ALA A 3 -8.09 -31.90 -48.35
CA ALA A 3 -8.13 -32.48 -47.02
C ALA A 3 -7.75 -31.40 -46.00
N PHE A 4 -8.65 -31.10 -45.07
CA PHE A 4 -8.36 -30.31 -43.89
C PHE A 4 -7.67 -31.21 -42.85
N TYR A 5 -6.41 -30.90 -42.53
CA TYR A 5 -5.73 -31.46 -41.37
C TYR A 5 -6.16 -30.66 -40.13
N VAL A 6 -6.93 -31.30 -39.25
CA VAL A 6 -7.18 -30.79 -37.89
C VAL A 6 -6.00 -31.20 -37.03
N LEU A 7 -5.12 -30.25 -36.73
CA LEU A 7 -4.08 -30.40 -35.71
C LEU A 7 -4.75 -30.31 -34.33
N THR A 8 -4.99 -31.46 -33.71
CA THR A 8 -5.33 -31.54 -32.29
C THR A 8 -4.09 -31.23 -31.47
N LEU A 9 -4.00 -30.03 -30.89
CA LEU A 9 -3.04 -29.76 -29.82
C LEU A 9 -3.39 -30.63 -28.60
N PRO A 10 -2.42 -31.28 -27.94
CA PRO A 10 -2.69 -31.99 -26.70
C PRO A 10 -3.04 -30.95 -25.64
N LEU A 11 -4.16 -31.16 -24.95
CA LEU A 11 -4.47 -30.49 -23.69
C LEU A 11 -3.34 -30.81 -22.71
N LEU A 12 -2.41 -29.86 -22.55
CA LEU A 12 -1.55 -29.80 -21.38
C LEU A 12 -2.49 -29.59 -20.18
N VAL A 13 -2.74 -30.67 -19.45
CA VAL A 13 -3.27 -30.59 -18.10
C VAL A 13 -2.18 -29.88 -17.28
N VAL A 14 -2.29 -28.57 -17.15
CA VAL A 14 -1.52 -27.81 -16.18
C VAL A 14 -2.00 -28.30 -14.82
N SER A 15 -1.23 -29.17 -14.19
CA SER A 15 -1.43 -29.50 -12.78
C SER A 15 -1.19 -28.21 -12.01
N THR A 16 -2.27 -27.52 -11.63
CA THR A 16 -2.20 -26.39 -10.71
C THR A 16 -1.89 -26.94 -9.33
N SER A 17 -0.62 -27.23 -9.05
CA SER A 17 -0.19 -27.35 -7.66
C SER A 17 -0.57 -26.03 -6.98
N ALA A 18 -1.37 -26.08 -5.93
CA ALA A 18 -1.70 -24.91 -5.15
C ALA A 18 -0.40 -24.19 -4.75
N TRP A 19 -0.33 -22.88 -4.95
CA TRP A 19 0.83 -22.09 -4.52
C TRP A 19 1.09 -22.35 -3.04
N THR A 20 2.36 -22.56 -2.69
CA THR A 20 2.78 -22.78 -1.32
C THR A 20 3.58 -21.56 -0.86
N ALA A 21 3.19 -21.00 0.28
CA ALA A 21 3.89 -19.86 0.85
C ALA A 21 5.36 -20.21 1.14
N PRO A 22 6.32 -19.32 0.82
CA PRO A 22 7.71 -19.51 1.19
C PRO A 22 7.84 -19.66 2.71
N LEU A 23 8.62 -20.65 3.16
CA LEU A 23 8.86 -20.88 4.60
C LEU A 23 9.43 -19.64 5.29
N THR A 24 10.20 -18.82 4.57
CA THR A 24 10.82 -17.59 5.06
C THR A 24 9.79 -16.51 5.46
N LEU A 25 8.58 -16.54 4.87
CA LEU A 25 7.53 -15.54 5.14
C LEU A 25 7.02 -15.57 6.58
N PHE A 26 7.02 -16.77 7.17
CA PHE A 26 6.58 -17.02 8.54
C PHE A 26 7.68 -17.68 9.39
N ASP A 27 8.94 -17.53 8.99
CA ASP A 27 10.08 -18.04 9.74
C ASP A 27 10.13 -17.39 11.14
N PRO A 28 10.39 -18.15 12.23
CA PRO A 28 10.55 -17.59 13.58
C PRO A 28 11.59 -16.46 13.69
N LEU A 29 12.55 -16.39 12.77
CA LEU A 29 13.49 -15.27 12.66
C LEU A 29 12.81 -13.95 12.34
N VAL A 30 11.66 -13.94 11.65
CA VAL A 30 10.90 -12.71 11.39
C VAL A 30 10.55 -12.03 12.71
N ALA A 31 9.86 -12.75 13.60
CA ALA A 31 9.47 -12.22 14.90
C ALA A 31 10.69 -11.92 15.78
N SER A 32 11.70 -12.79 15.77
CA SER A 32 12.90 -12.62 16.60
C SER A 32 13.69 -11.36 16.22
N LYS A 33 13.82 -11.05 14.93
CA LYS A 33 14.53 -9.86 14.43
C LYS A 33 13.76 -8.56 14.69
N VAL A 34 12.45 -8.57 14.46
CA VAL A 34 11.59 -7.41 14.79
C VAL A 34 11.62 -7.16 16.31
N TYR A 35 11.51 -8.21 17.12
CA TYR A 35 11.60 -8.08 18.58
C TYR A 35 12.95 -7.55 19.05
N ALA A 36 14.05 -8.07 18.50
CA ALA A 36 15.40 -7.59 18.82
C ALA A 36 15.58 -6.10 18.49
N THR A 37 15.07 -5.64 17.35
CA THR A 37 15.05 -4.21 17.00
C THR A 37 14.22 -3.40 18.01
N ALA A 38 13.07 -3.94 18.44
CA ALA A 38 12.16 -3.28 19.37
C ALA A 38 12.71 -3.13 20.80
N GLN A 39 13.82 -3.81 21.14
CA GLN A 39 14.55 -3.63 22.40
C GLN A 39 15.46 -2.39 22.41
N GLY A 40 15.62 -1.71 21.28
CA GLY A 40 16.36 -0.46 21.17
C GLY A 40 15.65 0.75 21.78
N ASP A 41 16.23 1.93 21.58
CA ASP A 41 15.64 3.20 22.00
C ASP A 41 14.42 3.54 21.13
N PRO A 42 13.19 3.64 21.70
CA PRO A 42 11.96 3.93 20.94
C PRO A 42 11.86 5.39 20.44
N THR A 43 12.95 6.16 20.54
CA THR A 43 13.09 7.49 19.92
C THR A 43 14.00 7.50 18.69
N MET A 44 14.61 6.36 18.36
CA MET A 44 15.58 6.18 17.27
C MET A 44 15.14 5.08 16.30
N TYR A 45 14.74 5.48 15.09
CA TYR A 45 14.01 4.65 14.13
C TYR A 45 14.92 4.08 13.03
N PRO A 46 14.74 2.81 12.61
CA PRO A 46 15.40 2.25 11.45
C PRO A 46 15.11 3.04 10.16
N THR A 47 16.14 3.22 9.32
CA THR A 47 16.01 3.94 8.03
C THR A 47 16.51 3.13 6.85
N ILE A 48 17.76 2.65 6.93
CA ILE A 48 18.45 1.76 6.01
C ILE A 48 19.32 0.80 6.83
N THR A 49 19.88 -0.24 6.23
CA THR A 49 21.00 -0.99 6.83
C THR A 49 22.36 -0.56 6.25
N THR A 50 23.40 -0.74 7.05
CA THR A 50 24.79 -0.79 6.57
C THR A 50 25.01 -2.02 5.67
N ASP A 51 26.17 -2.09 5.01
CA ASP A 51 26.59 -3.29 4.23
C ASP A 51 26.67 -4.55 5.11
N GLY A 52 26.90 -4.38 6.42
CA GLY A 52 26.89 -5.47 7.41
C GLY A 52 25.50 -5.94 7.81
N GLY A 53 24.45 -5.20 7.45
CA GLY A 53 23.06 -5.51 7.81
C GLY A 53 22.57 -4.89 9.11
N GLU A 54 23.37 -4.04 9.76
CA GLU A 54 22.98 -3.31 10.96
C GLU A 54 22.14 -2.08 10.59
N TRP A 55 21.06 -1.80 11.33
CA TRP A 55 20.23 -0.63 11.12
C TRP A 55 21.01 0.67 11.35
N VAL A 56 20.88 1.59 10.41
CA VAL A 56 21.18 3.01 10.61
C VAL A 56 19.93 3.66 11.19
N LEU A 57 20.06 4.22 12.38
CA LEU A 57 18.95 4.82 13.13
C LEU A 57 18.90 6.33 12.93
N SER A 58 17.70 6.91 12.93
CA SER A 58 17.47 8.36 12.88
C SER A 58 16.41 8.78 13.90
N PRO A 59 16.42 10.06 14.34
CA PRO A 59 15.34 10.57 15.19
C PRO A 59 13.96 10.47 14.54
N ALA A 60 12.93 10.61 15.37
CA ALA A 60 11.51 10.49 14.99
C ALA A 60 11.10 11.30 13.75
N ASP A 61 11.61 12.53 13.58
CA ASP A 61 11.32 13.41 12.44
C ASP A 61 12.07 12.97 11.16
N THR A 62 11.72 11.77 10.69
CA THR A 62 12.22 11.14 9.47
C THR A 62 11.05 10.42 8.79
N TRP A 63 10.84 10.60 7.49
CA TRP A 63 9.66 10.09 6.78
C TRP A 63 9.41 8.58 6.93
N THR A 64 10.44 7.78 7.24
CA THR A 64 10.32 6.33 7.46
C THR A 64 9.93 5.92 8.88
N SER A 65 9.88 6.85 9.84
CA SER A 65 9.71 6.52 11.26
C SER A 65 8.36 5.87 11.58
N GLY A 66 7.35 6.03 10.72
CA GLY A 66 6.06 5.35 10.87
C GLY A 66 6.08 3.85 10.57
N PHE A 67 7.03 3.34 9.77
CA PHE A 67 6.98 1.95 9.30
C PHE A 67 7.33 0.93 10.38
N PHE A 68 8.36 1.20 11.21
CA PHE A 68 8.78 0.24 12.24
C PHE A 68 7.69 0.01 13.32
N PRO A 69 7.12 1.05 13.96
CA PRO A 69 5.98 0.86 14.85
C PRO A 69 4.78 0.19 14.15
N ALA A 70 4.48 0.52 12.89
CA ALA A 70 3.44 -0.18 12.13
C ALA A 70 3.72 -1.69 11.99
N THR A 71 4.98 -2.09 11.75
CA THR A 71 5.39 -3.50 11.76
C THR A 71 5.14 -4.19 13.10
N LEU A 72 5.26 -3.49 14.23
CA LEU A 72 4.96 -4.07 15.55
C LEU A 72 3.47 -4.39 15.72
N TYR A 73 2.56 -3.56 15.20
CA TYR A 73 1.13 -3.88 15.15
C TYR A 73 0.84 -5.05 14.21
N GLU A 74 1.54 -5.15 13.07
CA GLU A 74 1.44 -6.33 12.20
C GLU A 74 1.96 -7.61 12.88
N MET A 75 2.97 -7.52 13.75
CA MET A 75 3.40 -8.66 14.57
C MET A 75 2.36 -9.04 15.62
N TYR A 76 1.70 -8.07 16.26
CA TYR A 76 0.55 -8.32 17.13
C TYR A 76 -0.56 -9.08 16.38
N LYS A 77 -0.90 -8.61 15.18
CA LYS A 77 -1.91 -9.24 14.32
C LYS A 77 -1.53 -10.67 13.96
N ARG A 78 -0.27 -10.91 13.61
CA ARG A 78 0.25 -12.25 13.31
C ARG A 78 0.15 -13.19 14.50
N GLU A 79 0.55 -12.74 15.69
CA GLU A 79 0.49 -13.55 16.91
C GLU A 79 -0.95 -13.92 17.24
N CYS A 80 -1.84 -12.96 17.04
CA CYS A 80 -3.25 -13.16 17.26
C CYS A 80 -3.87 -14.15 16.26
N LEU A 81 -3.51 -14.08 14.98
CA LEU A 81 -3.99 -14.99 13.93
C LEU A 81 -3.48 -16.43 14.15
N CYS A 82 -2.23 -16.58 14.61
CA CYS A 82 -1.57 -17.86 14.79
C CYS A 82 -1.52 -18.26 16.28
N THR A 83 -2.69 -18.60 16.83
CA THR A 83 -2.83 -18.97 18.24
C THR A 83 -2.14 -20.30 18.56
N GLY A 84 -1.54 -20.41 19.75
CA GLY A 84 -1.06 -21.68 20.32
C GLY A 84 0.45 -21.74 20.63
N SER A 85 1.22 -20.71 20.29
CA SER A 85 2.60 -20.51 20.72
C SER A 85 2.99 -19.04 20.60
N THR A 86 4.02 -18.62 21.32
CA THR A 86 4.63 -17.31 21.12
C THR A 86 5.32 -17.26 19.76
N LEU A 87 5.33 -16.11 19.10
CA LEU A 87 6.07 -15.95 17.84
C LEU A 87 7.59 -15.95 18.03
N VAL A 88 8.06 -15.58 19.23
CA VAL A 88 9.47 -15.58 19.60
C VAL A 88 9.76 -16.77 20.49
N ASN A 89 10.75 -17.58 20.12
CA ASN A 89 11.14 -18.75 20.90
C ASN A 89 11.67 -18.31 22.27
N GLY A 90 11.01 -18.75 23.36
CA GLY A 90 11.41 -18.44 24.72
C GLY A 90 11.09 -17.02 25.20
N SER A 91 10.25 -16.27 24.48
CA SER A 91 9.78 -14.94 24.88
C SER A 91 8.36 -14.68 24.40
N ALA A 92 7.58 -13.94 25.19
CA ALA A 92 6.21 -13.53 24.86
C ALA A 92 6.15 -11.98 24.85
N PRO A 93 6.64 -11.33 23.78
CA PRO A 93 6.63 -9.88 23.70
C PRO A 93 5.20 -9.34 23.69
N ASP A 94 4.97 -8.23 24.41
CA ASP A 94 3.73 -7.47 24.28
C ASP A 94 3.85 -6.56 23.04
N TRP A 95 3.55 -7.11 21.87
CA TRP A 95 3.64 -6.41 20.59
C TRP A 95 2.83 -5.11 20.53
N LEU A 96 1.65 -5.11 21.17
CA LEU A 96 0.79 -3.93 21.22
C LEU A 96 1.41 -2.82 22.07
N ALA A 97 1.95 -3.16 23.24
CA ALA A 97 2.68 -2.20 24.06
C ALA A 97 3.95 -1.67 23.37
N LEU A 98 4.67 -2.54 22.65
CA LEU A 98 5.83 -2.15 21.85
C LEU A 98 5.43 -1.18 20.73
N GLY A 99 4.39 -1.49 19.96
CA GLY A 99 3.86 -0.61 18.90
C GLY A 99 3.50 0.78 19.43
N ARG A 100 2.83 0.85 20.58
CA ARG A 100 2.48 2.11 21.26
C ARG A 100 3.69 2.87 21.77
N SER A 101 4.65 2.18 22.38
CA SER A 101 5.91 2.77 22.85
C SER A 101 6.67 3.43 21.69
N TRP A 102 6.88 2.70 20.61
CA TRP A 102 7.57 3.17 19.40
C TRP A 102 6.77 4.22 18.61
N SER A 103 5.48 4.40 18.87
CA SER A 103 4.68 5.48 18.27
C SER A 103 4.77 6.79 19.07
N THR A 104 5.27 6.74 20.32
CA THR A 104 5.19 7.88 21.25
C THR A 104 6.00 9.08 20.77
N ALA A 105 7.21 8.89 20.25
CA ALA A 105 8.03 10.00 19.75
C ALA A 105 7.53 10.60 18.43
N LEU A 106 6.55 9.96 17.76
CA LEU A 106 5.88 10.53 16.59
C LEU A 106 4.79 11.53 16.98
N VAL A 107 4.26 11.46 18.21
CA VAL A 107 3.25 12.39 18.73
C VAL A 107 3.81 13.82 18.71
N GLY A 108 3.06 14.74 18.13
CA GLY A 108 3.44 16.16 18.00
C GLY A 108 4.20 16.50 16.71
N LEU A 109 4.66 15.51 15.94
CA LEU A 109 5.26 15.77 14.63
C LEU A 109 4.25 16.36 13.63
N HIS A 110 2.94 16.25 13.84
CA HIS A 110 1.95 16.97 13.03
C HIS A 110 2.03 18.50 13.14
N TRP A 111 2.70 19.08 14.16
CA TRP A 111 2.95 20.53 14.23
C TRP A 111 4.42 20.92 14.08
N ASN A 112 5.34 20.04 14.43
CA ASN A 112 6.78 20.33 14.44
C ASN A 112 7.55 19.24 13.66
N ASN A 113 7.42 19.26 12.33
CA ASN A 113 8.16 18.36 11.44
C ASN A 113 8.78 19.12 10.25
N VAL A 114 9.70 18.44 9.57
CA VAL A 114 10.22 18.88 8.27
C VAL A 114 9.86 17.91 7.12
N GLN A 115 8.98 16.93 7.36
CA GLN A 115 8.68 15.84 6.41
C GLN A 115 7.70 16.24 5.30
N GLY A 116 7.01 17.37 5.43
CA GLY A 116 6.07 17.82 4.41
C GLY A 116 4.87 16.88 4.27
N HIS A 117 4.66 16.27 3.11
CA HIS A 117 3.52 15.37 2.91
C HIS A 117 3.66 14.01 3.58
N ASP A 118 4.89 13.58 3.90
CA ASP A 118 5.17 12.29 4.53
C ASP A 118 4.71 12.20 5.99
N VAL A 119 4.12 13.29 6.52
CA VAL A 119 3.29 13.26 7.73
C VAL A 119 2.19 12.19 7.66
N GLY A 120 1.75 11.80 6.45
CA GLY A 120 0.85 10.67 6.28
C GLY A 120 1.50 9.34 6.67
N PHE A 121 2.72 9.03 6.21
CA PHE A 121 3.46 7.83 6.64
C PHE A 121 3.74 7.84 8.15
N LEU A 122 4.09 9.00 8.73
CA LEU A 122 4.25 9.14 10.18
C LEU A 122 2.97 8.80 10.96
N SER A 123 1.80 8.98 10.33
CA SER A 123 0.51 8.72 10.95
C SER A 123 0.10 7.24 10.96
N TRP A 124 0.74 6.39 10.15
CA TRP A 124 0.31 5.00 9.94
C TRP A 124 0.22 4.16 11.22
N PRO A 125 1.14 4.23 12.19
CA PRO A 125 1.01 3.50 13.45
C PRO A 125 -0.27 3.78 14.22
N PHE A 126 -0.80 5.01 14.12
CA PHE A 126 -2.07 5.36 14.78
C PHE A 126 -3.26 4.75 14.04
N GLY A 127 -3.17 4.60 12.71
CA GLY A 127 -4.13 3.83 11.93
C GLY A 127 -4.12 2.34 12.32
N GLU A 128 -2.92 1.76 12.44
CA GLU A 128 -2.76 0.36 12.88
C GLU A 128 -3.25 0.13 14.33
N ASP A 129 -3.01 1.08 15.26
CA ASP A 129 -3.59 0.99 16.62
C ASP A 129 -5.12 0.99 16.58
N LEU A 130 -5.73 1.81 15.73
CA LEU A 130 -7.18 1.88 15.61
C LEU A 130 -7.80 0.66 14.91
N ASP A 131 -7.06 -0.09 14.09
CA ASP A 131 -7.50 -1.39 13.55
C ASP A 131 -7.72 -2.40 14.70
N VAL A 132 -6.83 -2.38 15.70
CA VAL A 132 -6.86 -3.33 16.83
C VAL A 132 -7.56 -2.79 18.08
N SER A 133 -7.67 -1.48 18.21
CA SER A 133 -8.27 -0.77 19.34
C SER A 133 -9.06 0.46 18.83
N PRO A 134 -10.22 0.28 18.18
CA PRO A 134 -10.97 1.36 17.54
C PRO A 134 -11.36 2.51 18.47
N ASP A 135 -11.52 2.23 19.77
CA ASP A 135 -11.87 3.20 20.80
C ASP A 135 -10.66 3.98 21.37
N ASN A 136 -9.44 3.76 20.86
CA ASN A 136 -8.25 4.47 21.32
C ASN A 136 -8.31 5.96 20.94
N LYS A 137 -8.77 6.78 21.89
CA LYS A 137 -8.89 8.23 21.73
C LYS A 137 -7.57 8.93 21.41
N GLY A 138 -6.45 8.44 21.93
CA GLY A 138 -5.13 9.00 21.68
C GLY A 138 -4.70 8.78 20.22
N ALA A 139 -4.86 7.57 19.72
CA ALA A 139 -4.58 7.24 18.32
C ALA A 139 -5.50 8.00 17.36
N LYS A 140 -6.81 8.05 17.66
CA LYS A 140 -7.79 8.85 16.89
C LYS A 140 -7.40 10.32 16.81
N THR A 141 -7.01 10.92 17.94
CA THR A 141 -6.61 12.33 17.98
C THR A 141 -5.37 12.55 17.12
N ASN A 142 -4.31 11.77 17.31
CA ASN A 142 -3.08 11.92 16.54
C ASN A 142 -3.30 11.73 15.03
N LEU A 143 -4.05 10.71 14.61
CA LEU A 143 -4.35 10.49 13.19
C LEU A 143 -5.06 11.69 12.56
N VAL A 144 -6.05 12.26 13.26
CA VAL A 144 -6.79 13.44 12.77
C VAL A 144 -5.87 14.67 12.70
N GLU A 145 -4.98 14.87 13.67
CA GLU A 145 -4.04 15.99 13.64
C GLU A 145 -3.01 15.86 12.50
N PHE A 146 -2.48 14.66 12.24
CA PHE A 146 -1.66 14.41 11.05
C PHE A 146 -2.43 14.65 9.75
N ALA A 147 -3.71 14.28 9.71
CA ALA A 147 -4.57 14.55 8.54
C ALA A 147 -4.82 16.06 8.35
N LEU A 148 -4.98 16.83 9.43
CA LEU A 148 -5.09 18.29 9.36
C LEU A 148 -3.81 18.91 8.81
N GLU A 149 -2.64 18.45 9.25
CA GLU A 149 -1.37 18.93 8.72
C GLU A 149 -1.21 18.57 7.24
N LEU A 150 -1.51 17.33 6.83
CA LEU A 150 -1.47 16.97 5.41
C LEU A 150 -2.46 17.80 4.57
N ALA A 151 -3.67 18.03 5.09
CA ALA A 151 -4.68 18.84 4.44
C ALA A 151 -4.28 20.32 4.33
N SER A 152 -3.50 20.85 5.29
CA SER A 152 -2.99 22.23 5.26
C SER A 152 -2.11 22.50 4.04
N ARG A 153 -1.51 21.44 3.48
CA ARG A 153 -0.65 21.48 2.28
C ARG A 153 -1.43 21.47 0.97
N PHE A 154 -2.76 21.36 1.01
CA PHE A 154 -3.61 21.35 -0.17
C PHE A 154 -3.71 22.72 -0.83
N SER A 155 -3.44 22.78 -2.13
CA SER A 155 -3.77 23.94 -2.97
C SER A 155 -5.02 23.64 -3.79
N PRO A 156 -6.11 24.42 -3.66
CA PRO A 156 -7.28 24.26 -4.53
C PRO A 156 -7.00 24.67 -5.99
N ILE A 157 -5.99 25.51 -6.23
CA ILE A 157 -5.58 25.94 -7.58
C ILE A 157 -4.92 24.79 -8.32
N VAL A 158 -3.94 24.12 -7.68
CA VAL A 158 -3.28 22.94 -8.25
C VAL A 158 -4.21 21.72 -8.19
N GLY A 159 -5.02 21.62 -7.14
CA GLY A 159 -5.85 20.47 -6.86
C GLY A 159 -5.11 19.30 -6.24
N ALA A 160 -4.03 19.56 -5.49
CA ALA A 160 -3.22 18.54 -4.83
C ALA A 160 -2.59 19.08 -3.53
N THR A 161 -2.10 18.18 -2.69
CA THR A 161 -1.27 18.49 -1.52
C THR A 161 0.19 18.60 -1.95
N ARG A 162 0.90 19.61 -1.47
CA ARG A 162 2.31 19.85 -1.80
C ARG A 162 3.22 18.81 -1.13
N SER A 163 4.11 18.16 -1.88
CA SER A 163 5.01 17.15 -1.33
C SER A 163 6.07 17.73 -0.40
N TRP A 164 6.83 18.72 -0.86
CA TRP A 164 7.78 19.51 -0.06
C TRP A 164 7.81 20.96 -0.54
N ASN A 165 8.35 21.85 0.29
CA ASN A 165 8.46 23.26 -0.07
C ASN A 165 9.60 23.49 -1.06
N SER A 166 9.41 24.35 -2.06
CA SER A 166 10.49 24.75 -2.95
C SER A 166 11.56 25.52 -2.16
N PRO A 167 12.85 25.18 -2.33
CA PRO A 167 13.93 25.87 -1.62
C PRO A 167 14.22 27.27 -2.17
N SER A 168 13.78 27.59 -3.40
CA SER A 168 14.22 28.80 -4.11
C SER A 168 13.14 29.56 -4.88
N ASP A 169 12.02 28.94 -5.25
CA ASP A 169 10.97 29.60 -6.05
C ASP A 169 9.61 29.52 -5.34
N SER A 170 8.96 30.68 -5.16
CA SER A 170 7.64 30.75 -4.55
C SER A 170 6.54 30.16 -5.43
N VAL A 171 6.73 30.08 -6.75
CA VAL A 171 5.67 29.59 -7.65
C VAL A 171 5.66 28.07 -7.79
N ASP A 172 6.75 27.36 -7.52
CA ASP A 172 6.83 25.91 -7.70
C ASP A 172 5.93 25.15 -6.70
N PHE A 173 5.38 24.05 -7.19
CA PHE A 173 4.49 23.18 -6.41
C PHE A 173 4.75 21.73 -6.81
N TYR A 174 5.67 21.09 -6.11
CA TYR A 174 6.03 19.71 -6.36
C TYR A 174 4.99 18.75 -5.77
N VAL A 175 4.55 17.79 -6.59
CA VAL A 175 3.75 16.64 -6.19
C VAL A 175 4.46 15.37 -6.66
N ILE A 176 4.73 14.46 -5.74
CA ILE A 176 5.33 13.16 -6.05
C ILE A 176 4.31 12.03 -5.97
N VAL A 177 4.58 10.94 -6.69
CA VAL A 177 3.71 9.76 -6.74
C VAL A 177 3.49 9.12 -5.36
N ASP A 178 4.48 9.16 -4.48
CA ASP A 178 4.44 8.67 -3.09
C ASP A 178 3.37 9.40 -2.26
N ASN A 179 3.04 10.65 -2.62
CA ASN A 179 1.99 11.41 -1.95
C ASN A 179 0.62 10.74 -2.07
N LEU A 180 0.41 9.88 -3.08
CA LEU A 180 -0.80 9.08 -3.18
C LEU A 180 -0.99 8.16 -1.96
N MET A 181 0.09 7.60 -1.41
CA MET A 181 0.02 6.71 -0.24
C MET A 181 -0.42 7.47 1.02
N ASN A 182 -0.01 8.74 1.12
CA ASN A 182 -0.33 9.62 2.24
C ASN A 182 -1.81 10.03 2.26
N LEU A 183 -2.55 9.87 1.14
CA LEU A 183 -3.98 10.20 1.07
C LEU A 183 -4.84 9.28 1.96
N GLU A 184 -4.35 8.08 2.29
CA GLU A 184 -5.04 7.18 3.21
C GLU A 184 -5.28 7.83 4.57
N THR A 185 -4.35 8.64 5.08
CA THR A 185 -4.51 9.40 6.33
C THR A 185 -5.70 10.34 6.28
N LEU A 186 -5.92 11.03 5.15
CA LEU A 186 -7.09 11.90 4.95
C LEU A 186 -8.39 11.08 4.94
N ILE A 187 -8.38 9.94 4.25
CA ILE A 187 -9.55 9.07 4.19
C ILE A 187 -9.92 8.49 5.56
N LEU A 188 -8.94 8.01 6.33
CA LEU A 188 -9.18 7.52 7.68
C LEU A 188 -9.69 8.63 8.60
N ALA A 189 -9.16 9.85 8.50
CA ALA A 189 -9.67 11.00 9.25
C ALA A 189 -11.12 11.34 8.87
N TYR A 190 -11.50 11.24 7.59
CA TYR A 190 -12.90 11.35 7.17
C TYR A 190 -13.78 10.28 7.83
N LEU A 191 -13.35 9.01 7.84
CA LEU A 191 -14.12 7.93 8.47
C LEU A 191 -14.31 8.15 9.98
N LEU A 192 -13.29 8.68 10.66
CA LEU A 192 -13.32 8.91 12.11
C LEU A 192 -14.13 10.14 12.55
N THR A 193 -14.23 11.16 11.69
CA THR A 193 -14.79 12.47 12.04
C THR A 193 -16.07 12.82 11.29
N GLY A 194 -16.31 12.19 10.14
CA GLY A 194 -17.33 12.61 9.17
C GLY A 194 -17.00 13.91 8.42
N ASN A 195 -15.82 14.51 8.64
CA ASN A 195 -15.44 15.75 7.97
C ASN A 195 -15.09 15.46 6.50
N ARG A 196 -16.04 15.79 5.62
CA ARG A 196 -15.97 15.50 4.19
C ARG A 196 -14.82 16.20 3.46
N THR A 197 -14.31 17.31 4.00
CA THR A 197 -13.16 18.03 3.41
C THR A 197 -11.95 17.13 3.21
N PHE A 198 -11.65 16.23 4.15
CA PHE A 198 -10.51 15.31 3.98
C PHE A 198 -10.69 14.37 2.79
N TYR A 199 -11.90 13.82 2.62
CA TYR A 199 -12.23 12.96 1.49
C TYR A 199 -12.16 13.70 0.16
N ASP A 200 -12.71 14.91 0.10
CA ASP A 200 -12.72 15.70 -1.14
C ASP A 200 -11.30 16.14 -1.54
N ILE A 201 -10.44 16.49 -0.57
CA ILE A 201 -9.01 16.75 -0.80
C ILE A 201 -8.32 15.49 -1.35
N ALA A 202 -8.54 14.33 -0.74
CA ALA A 202 -7.93 13.07 -1.17
C ALA A 202 -8.31 12.72 -2.61
N LEU A 203 -9.60 12.77 -2.95
CA LEU A 203 -10.05 12.47 -4.32
C LEU A 203 -9.57 13.51 -5.32
N LYS A 204 -9.56 14.79 -4.96
CA LYS A 204 -9.08 15.86 -5.83
C LYS A 204 -7.59 15.71 -6.11
N HIS A 205 -6.78 15.40 -5.09
CA HIS A 205 -5.36 15.07 -5.27
C HIS A 205 -5.22 13.89 -6.23
N ALA A 206 -5.91 12.78 -5.96
CA ALA A 206 -5.81 11.57 -6.77
C ALA A 206 -6.18 11.83 -8.25
N ASP A 207 -7.22 12.61 -8.51
CA ASP A 207 -7.62 12.98 -9.87
C ASP A 207 -6.57 13.82 -10.59
N THR A 208 -6.01 14.79 -9.89
CA THR A 208 -4.94 15.65 -10.42
C THR A 208 -3.69 14.82 -10.75
N THR A 209 -3.30 13.92 -9.85
CA THR A 209 -2.15 13.03 -10.05
C THR A 209 -2.41 12.01 -11.16
N LEU A 210 -3.63 11.46 -11.29
CA LEU A 210 -3.99 10.56 -12.39
C LEU A 210 -3.90 11.26 -13.74
N LYS A 211 -4.35 12.52 -13.82
CA LYS A 211 -4.34 13.31 -15.06
C LYS A 211 -2.93 13.65 -15.53
N ASN A 212 -2.03 14.00 -14.61
CA ASN A 212 -0.75 14.62 -14.96
C ASN A 212 0.47 13.75 -14.66
N GLY A 213 0.35 12.83 -13.70
CA GLY A 213 1.43 11.96 -13.20
C GLY A 213 1.53 10.59 -13.88
N VAL A 214 0.58 10.25 -14.76
CA VAL A 214 0.47 8.95 -15.42
C VAL A 214 0.63 9.12 -16.92
N ARG A 215 1.50 8.32 -17.52
CA ARG A 215 1.76 8.30 -18.97
C ARG A 215 0.67 7.49 -19.69
N GLU A 216 0.60 7.63 -21.01
CA GLU A 216 -0.39 6.93 -21.84
C GLU A 216 -0.25 5.40 -21.77
N ASP A 217 0.95 4.88 -21.52
CA ASP A 217 1.23 3.46 -21.36
C ASP A 217 1.02 2.92 -19.94
N TRP A 218 0.50 3.78 -19.03
CA TRP A 218 0.26 3.52 -17.61
C TRP A 218 1.51 3.40 -16.73
N SER A 219 2.69 3.78 -17.24
CA SER A 219 3.83 4.09 -16.39
C SER A 219 3.63 5.44 -15.66
N THR A 220 4.32 5.64 -14.55
CA THR A 220 4.25 6.89 -13.77
C THR A 220 5.50 7.74 -13.90
N TRP A 221 5.34 9.06 -13.98
CA TRP A 221 6.41 9.98 -13.59
C TRP A 221 6.56 9.97 -12.06
N HIS A 222 7.75 10.31 -11.57
CA HIS A 222 7.97 10.42 -10.14
C HIS A 222 7.49 11.77 -9.61
N VAL A 223 7.95 12.88 -10.19
CA VAL A 223 7.63 14.24 -9.73
C VAL A 223 6.92 15.03 -10.82
N ILE A 224 5.86 15.73 -10.45
CA ILE A 224 5.22 16.75 -11.27
C ILE A 224 5.39 18.09 -10.59
N ASP A 225 5.93 19.07 -11.31
CA ASP A 225 5.99 20.44 -10.87
C ASP A 225 4.84 21.23 -11.48
N TYR A 226 4.11 21.94 -10.62
CA TYR A 226 3.01 22.82 -11.02
C TYR A 226 3.33 24.25 -10.66
N ASN A 227 2.85 25.18 -11.48
CA ASN A 227 2.77 26.57 -11.09
C ASN A 227 1.64 26.73 -10.06
N SER A 228 1.98 27.11 -8.83
CA SER A 228 1.06 27.22 -7.69
C SER A 228 -0.04 28.27 -7.86
N GLU A 229 0.16 29.26 -8.73
CA GLU A 229 -0.81 30.35 -8.99
C GLU A 229 -1.81 30.00 -10.10
N THR A 230 -1.44 29.14 -11.04
CA THR A 230 -2.27 28.80 -12.21
C THR A 230 -2.71 27.34 -12.28
N GLY A 231 -2.03 26.44 -11.55
CA GLY A 231 -2.24 24.99 -11.61
C GLY A 231 -1.69 24.33 -12.88
N ALA A 232 -0.97 25.06 -13.74
CA ALA A 232 -0.37 24.52 -14.95
C ALA A 232 0.86 23.66 -14.61
N VAL A 233 1.05 22.55 -15.34
CA VAL A 233 2.26 21.73 -15.23
C VAL A 233 3.44 22.49 -15.84
N ILE A 234 4.50 22.69 -15.05
CA ILE A 234 5.76 23.30 -15.48
C ILE A 234 6.68 22.22 -16.06
N SER A 235 6.93 21.15 -15.28
CA SER A 235 7.85 20.08 -15.64
C SER A 235 7.38 18.72 -15.11
N LYS A 236 7.99 17.65 -15.65
CA LYS A 236 7.86 16.29 -15.15
C LYS A 236 9.26 15.71 -14.97
N GLU A 237 9.56 15.23 -13.77
CA GLU A 237 10.92 14.98 -13.31
C GLU A 237 11.03 13.68 -12.49
N THR A 238 12.24 13.41 -12.01
CA THR A 238 12.49 12.37 -11.01
C THR A 238 13.57 12.81 -10.04
N ARG A 239 13.44 12.41 -8.77
CA ARG A 239 14.50 12.54 -7.73
C ARG A 239 15.17 11.22 -7.37
N GLN A 240 14.50 10.10 -7.65
CA GLN A 240 14.89 8.75 -7.21
C GLN A 240 14.86 7.70 -8.31
N GLY A 241 14.30 7.97 -9.49
CA GLY A 241 14.34 7.07 -10.64
C GLY A 241 15.57 7.32 -11.51
N PHE A 242 15.81 6.46 -12.49
CA PHE A 242 16.96 6.56 -13.39
C PHE A 242 16.96 7.82 -14.24
N SER A 243 15.80 8.22 -14.80
CA SER A 243 15.63 9.45 -15.56
C SER A 243 14.20 9.98 -15.45
N ALA A 244 13.93 11.22 -15.88
CA ALA A 244 12.58 11.78 -15.84
C ALA A 244 11.57 10.96 -16.68
N ASN A 245 12.05 10.28 -17.73
CA ASN A 245 11.22 9.44 -18.60
C ASN A 245 11.26 7.96 -18.23
N SER A 246 11.99 7.58 -17.18
CA SER A 246 11.98 6.19 -16.70
C SER A 246 10.81 5.91 -15.78
N THR A 247 10.62 4.62 -15.48
CA THR A 247 9.65 4.12 -14.52
C THR A 247 10.35 3.54 -13.31
N TRP A 248 10.46 4.38 -12.28
CA TRP A 248 10.92 3.96 -10.96
C TRP A 248 9.91 2.97 -10.35
N THR A 249 10.37 1.76 -10.01
CA THR A 249 9.46 0.64 -9.72
C THR A 249 8.68 0.86 -8.43
N ARG A 250 9.30 1.46 -7.41
CA ARG A 250 8.60 1.80 -6.16
C ARG A 250 7.50 2.85 -6.36
N GLY A 251 7.74 3.88 -7.17
CA GLY A 251 6.74 4.89 -7.50
C GLY A 251 5.53 4.30 -8.21
N GLN A 252 5.77 3.38 -9.15
CA GLN A 252 4.70 2.63 -9.82
C GLN A 252 3.89 1.79 -8.80
N ALA A 253 4.59 1.11 -7.86
CA ALA A 253 3.95 0.30 -6.83
C ALA A 253 3.07 1.14 -5.88
N TRP A 254 3.52 2.33 -5.48
CA TRP A 254 2.72 3.30 -4.72
C TRP A 254 1.43 3.70 -5.40
N ALA A 255 1.49 3.97 -6.71
CA ALA A 255 0.31 4.35 -7.48
C ALA A 255 -0.71 3.19 -7.55
N ILE A 256 -0.26 1.96 -7.83
CA ILE A 256 -1.13 0.78 -7.88
C ILE A 256 -1.88 0.62 -6.55
N HIS A 257 -1.14 0.65 -5.44
CA HIS A 257 -1.70 0.49 -4.10
C HIS A 257 -2.75 1.57 -3.82
N SER A 258 -2.38 2.83 -4.04
CA SER A 258 -3.21 3.99 -3.69
C SER A 258 -4.51 4.03 -4.48
N TYR A 259 -4.47 3.79 -5.79
CA TYR A 259 -5.69 3.78 -6.60
C TYR A 259 -6.60 2.58 -6.27
N ALA A 260 -6.05 1.42 -5.91
CA ALA A 260 -6.86 0.31 -5.41
C ALA A 260 -7.55 0.67 -4.08
N ARG A 261 -6.84 1.29 -3.13
CA ARG A 261 -7.43 1.78 -1.86
C ARG A 261 -8.47 2.86 -2.11
N LEU A 262 -8.18 3.86 -2.93
CA LEU A 262 -9.12 4.93 -3.28
C LEU A 262 -10.40 4.38 -3.91
N PHE A 263 -10.32 3.35 -4.74
CA PHE A 263 -11.50 2.65 -5.22
C PHE A 263 -12.31 2.00 -4.08
N GLN A 264 -11.67 1.29 -3.15
CA GLN A 264 -12.37 0.68 -2.00
C GLN A 264 -13.12 1.72 -1.17
N TYR A 265 -12.57 2.93 -1.02
CA TYR A 265 -13.20 4.00 -0.25
C TYR A 265 -14.27 4.78 -1.01
N SER A 266 -14.10 4.98 -2.32
CA SER A 266 -14.97 5.85 -3.13
C SER A 266 -15.97 5.12 -4.01
N GLY A 267 -15.70 3.87 -4.37
CA GLY A 267 -16.42 3.12 -5.40
C GLY A 267 -16.21 3.65 -6.82
N ALA A 268 -15.34 4.63 -7.04
CA ALA A 268 -15.16 5.26 -8.35
C ALA A 268 -14.34 4.36 -9.30
N SER A 269 -14.99 3.81 -10.33
CA SER A 269 -14.39 2.83 -11.26
C SER A 269 -13.09 3.31 -11.92
N LYS A 270 -12.94 4.62 -12.17
CA LYS A 270 -11.71 5.20 -12.71
C LYS A 270 -10.45 4.85 -11.91
N TYR A 271 -10.56 4.71 -10.59
CA TYR A 271 -9.42 4.34 -9.74
C TYR A 271 -9.13 2.84 -9.82
N LEU A 272 -10.17 2.00 -9.91
CA LEU A 272 -9.98 0.58 -10.17
C LEU A 272 -9.29 0.35 -11.52
N ASP A 273 -9.77 1.02 -12.57
CA ASP A 273 -9.19 0.93 -13.91
C ASP A 273 -7.75 1.48 -13.95
N ALA A 274 -7.46 2.56 -13.24
CA ALA A 274 -6.10 3.06 -13.10
C ALA A 274 -5.17 2.02 -12.44
N SER A 275 -5.58 1.44 -11.31
CA SER A 275 -4.80 0.43 -10.61
C SER A 275 -4.57 -0.83 -11.47
N ARG A 276 -5.61 -1.33 -12.16
CA ARG A 276 -5.52 -2.47 -13.10
C ARG A 276 -4.48 -2.24 -14.19
N ASN A 277 -4.57 -1.11 -14.88
CA ASN A 277 -3.68 -0.85 -16.00
C ASN A 277 -2.23 -0.60 -15.55
N MET A 278 -2.03 0.08 -14.42
CA MET A 278 -0.72 0.25 -13.80
C MET A 278 -0.12 -1.07 -13.32
N ALA A 279 -0.93 -1.97 -12.76
CA ALA A 279 -0.52 -3.31 -12.35
C ALA A 279 -0.13 -4.17 -13.55
N ALA A 280 -0.93 -4.15 -14.61
CA ALA A 280 -0.64 -4.86 -15.86
C ALA A 280 0.67 -4.36 -16.50
N TYR A 281 0.90 -3.03 -16.51
CA TYR A 281 2.18 -2.46 -16.91
C TYR A 281 3.34 -2.99 -16.03
N PHE A 282 3.20 -2.88 -14.71
CA PHE A 282 4.24 -3.27 -13.76
C PHE A 282 4.63 -4.75 -13.92
N LEU A 283 3.65 -5.65 -13.98
CA LEU A 283 3.91 -7.09 -14.11
C LEU A 283 4.55 -7.46 -15.44
N ARG A 284 4.13 -6.82 -16.54
CA ARG A 284 4.77 -6.99 -17.86
C ARG A 284 6.25 -6.60 -17.82
N ARG A 285 6.57 -5.44 -17.23
CA ARG A 285 7.95 -4.96 -17.11
C ARG A 285 8.76 -5.80 -16.12
N ALA A 286 8.17 -6.22 -15.01
CA ALA A 286 8.81 -7.10 -14.02
C ALA A 286 9.18 -8.46 -14.63
N ALA A 287 8.35 -9.02 -15.51
CA ALA A 287 8.63 -10.29 -16.20
C ALA A 287 9.87 -10.24 -17.13
N GLU A 288 10.36 -9.03 -17.49
CA GLU A 288 11.63 -8.86 -18.20
C GLU A 288 12.85 -9.20 -17.34
N ASN A 289 12.69 -9.36 -16.02
CA ASN A 289 13.70 -9.86 -15.10
C ASN A 289 13.10 -10.87 -14.10
N PRO A 290 13.21 -12.18 -14.38
CA PRO A 290 12.58 -13.21 -13.56
C PRO A 290 13.30 -13.48 -12.22
N ASP A 291 14.51 -12.96 -12.01
CA ASP A 291 15.28 -13.26 -10.80
C ASP A 291 14.96 -12.31 -9.64
N TYR A 292 14.75 -11.02 -9.94
CA TYR A 292 14.40 -10.00 -8.96
C TYR A 292 13.76 -8.78 -9.63
N LEU A 293 13.01 -8.00 -8.86
CA LEU A 293 12.51 -6.71 -9.30
C LEU A 293 13.63 -5.67 -9.30
N VAL A 294 13.90 -5.05 -10.44
CA VAL A 294 14.85 -3.93 -10.57
C VAL A 294 14.33 -2.67 -9.87
N TRP A 295 15.23 -1.78 -9.43
CA TRP A 295 14.83 -0.49 -8.84
C TRP A 295 14.16 0.48 -9.84
N ASP A 296 14.48 0.35 -11.13
CA ASP A 296 13.91 1.14 -12.21
C ASP A 296 13.84 0.29 -13.48
N PHE A 297 12.68 0.27 -14.15
CA PHE A 297 12.46 -0.59 -15.31
C PHE A 297 13.26 -0.19 -16.55
N ASP A 298 13.66 1.08 -16.66
CA ASP A 298 14.34 1.63 -17.84
C ASP A 298 15.84 1.92 -17.57
N ALA A 299 16.34 1.57 -16.38
CA ALA A 299 17.76 1.62 -16.08
C ALA A 299 18.56 0.65 -16.99
N PRO A 300 19.75 1.06 -17.50
CA PRO A 300 20.57 0.23 -18.37
C PRO A 300 20.94 -1.12 -17.72
N ARG A 301 20.88 -2.18 -18.54
CA ARG A 301 21.28 -3.54 -18.19
C ARG A 301 22.44 -3.95 -19.10
N SER A 302 23.65 -3.48 -18.82
CA SER A 302 24.84 -3.87 -19.60
C SER A 302 25.52 -5.10 -19.00
N GLU A 303 26.12 -5.95 -19.85
CA GLU A 303 26.91 -7.10 -19.39
C GLU A 303 27.97 -6.68 -18.36
N GLY A 304 27.98 -7.35 -17.21
CA GLY A 304 28.91 -7.09 -16.11
C GLY A 304 28.47 -6.03 -15.08
N LEU A 305 27.35 -5.32 -15.30
CA LEU A 305 26.74 -4.44 -14.29
C LEU A 305 25.36 -4.96 -13.90
N THR A 306 25.19 -5.36 -12.65
CA THR A 306 23.87 -5.71 -12.10
C THR A 306 23.12 -4.44 -11.74
N THR A 307 22.07 -4.12 -12.48
CA THR A 307 21.07 -3.12 -12.07
C THR A 307 20.57 -3.47 -10.65
N PRO A 308 20.65 -2.56 -9.67
CA PRO A 308 20.22 -2.90 -8.31
C PRO A 308 18.78 -3.41 -8.27
N ALA A 309 18.51 -4.36 -7.39
CA ALA A 309 17.15 -4.76 -7.09
C ALA A 309 16.46 -3.71 -6.22
N ASP A 310 15.14 -3.83 -6.10
CA ASP A 310 14.41 -3.17 -5.05
C ASP A 310 13.36 -4.10 -4.45
N SER A 311 13.77 -4.84 -3.42
CA SER A 311 12.88 -5.72 -2.64
C SER A 311 11.72 -4.96 -2.01
N SER A 312 11.89 -3.66 -1.69
CA SER A 312 10.81 -2.84 -1.14
C SER A 312 9.69 -2.61 -2.17
N ALA A 313 10.01 -2.20 -3.40
CA ALA A 313 9.04 -2.08 -4.48
C ALA A 313 8.31 -3.41 -4.75
N ALA A 314 9.00 -4.54 -4.67
CA ALA A 314 8.38 -5.85 -4.86
C ALA A 314 7.33 -6.14 -3.78
N MET A 315 7.63 -5.84 -2.51
CA MET A 315 6.67 -6.06 -1.41
C MET A 315 5.51 -5.08 -1.42
N ILE A 316 5.76 -3.83 -1.78
CA ILE A 316 4.71 -2.84 -1.98
C ILE A 316 3.78 -3.29 -3.10
N ALA A 317 4.32 -3.71 -4.24
CA ALA A 317 3.54 -4.19 -5.37
C ALA A 317 2.77 -5.47 -5.03
N ALA A 318 3.37 -6.40 -4.28
CA ALA A 318 2.68 -7.58 -3.78
C ALA A 318 1.47 -7.21 -2.91
N ALA A 319 1.62 -6.28 -1.97
CA ALA A 319 0.52 -5.78 -1.16
C ALA A 319 -0.52 -5.02 -2.00
N ALA A 320 -0.08 -4.21 -2.95
CA ALA A 320 -0.96 -3.47 -3.88
C ALA A 320 -1.85 -4.42 -4.68
N LEU A 321 -1.29 -5.52 -5.17
CA LEU A 321 -2.01 -6.56 -5.92
C LEU A 321 -3.00 -7.33 -5.03
N GLN A 322 -2.72 -7.50 -3.74
CA GLN A 322 -3.68 -8.05 -2.78
C GLN A 322 -4.87 -7.10 -2.58
N VAL A 323 -4.60 -5.80 -2.39
CA VAL A 323 -5.66 -4.78 -2.29
C VAL A 323 -6.50 -4.74 -3.58
N LEU A 324 -5.84 -4.82 -4.75
CA LEU A 324 -6.51 -4.87 -6.04
C LEU A 324 -7.35 -6.15 -6.20
N ALA A 325 -6.87 -7.31 -5.74
CA ALA A 325 -7.65 -8.55 -5.74
C ALA A 325 -8.95 -8.39 -4.92
N VAL A 326 -8.88 -7.78 -3.73
CA VAL A 326 -10.07 -7.46 -2.93
C VAL A 326 -11.01 -6.51 -3.67
N ALA A 327 -10.46 -5.49 -4.33
CA ALA A 327 -11.24 -4.56 -5.14
C ALA A 327 -11.99 -5.27 -6.29
N GLU A 328 -11.33 -6.21 -6.99
CA GLU A 328 -11.96 -7.02 -8.03
C GLU A 328 -13.11 -7.89 -7.48
N MET A 329 -12.90 -8.53 -6.31
CA MET A 329 -13.96 -9.30 -5.66
C MET A 329 -15.17 -8.44 -5.34
N SER A 330 -14.97 -7.19 -4.91
CA SER A 330 -16.07 -6.28 -4.57
C SER A 330 -16.97 -5.91 -5.75
N VAL A 331 -16.48 -6.07 -6.99
CA VAL A 331 -17.25 -5.87 -8.23
C VAL A 331 -17.62 -7.18 -8.93
N GLY A 332 -17.42 -8.33 -8.26
CA GLY A 332 -17.76 -9.65 -8.79
C GLY A 332 -16.78 -10.22 -9.82
N ASN A 333 -15.59 -9.65 -9.99
CA ASN A 333 -14.57 -10.15 -10.93
C ASN A 333 -13.62 -11.14 -10.25
N THR A 334 -14.11 -12.36 -10.01
CA THR A 334 -13.31 -13.42 -9.36
C THR A 334 -12.09 -13.82 -10.18
N THR A 335 -12.17 -13.84 -11.52
CA THR A 335 -11.03 -14.18 -12.38
C THR A 335 -9.90 -13.16 -12.23
N GLY A 336 -10.21 -11.86 -12.32
CA GLY A 336 -9.22 -10.80 -12.10
C GLY A 336 -8.65 -10.83 -10.68
N SER A 337 -9.49 -11.07 -9.66
CA SER A 337 -9.03 -11.25 -8.29
C SER A 337 -7.97 -12.35 -8.17
N ASN A 338 -8.22 -13.51 -8.76
CA ASN A 338 -7.29 -14.64 -8.70
C ASN A 338 -5.99 -14.36 -9.46
N GLU A 339 -6.05 -13.63 -10.57
CA GLU A 339 -4.88 -13.21 -11.35
C GLU A 339 -3.96 -12.28 -10.54
N TRP A 340 -4.53 -11.24 -9.91
CA TRP A 340 -3.77 -10.31 -9.08
C TRP A 340 -3.20 -10.97 -7.83
N LEU A 341 -3.97 -11.85 -7.18
CA LEU A 341 -3.50 -12.61 -6.04
C LEU A 341 -2.35 -13.55 -6.42
N SER A 342 -2.46 -14.27 -7.55
CA SER A 342 -1.38 -15.14 -8.06
C SER A 342 -0.12 -14.34 -8.39
N SER A 343 -0.28 -13.14 -8.93
CA SER A 343 0.84 -12.24 -9.23
C SER A 343 1.51 -11.70 -7.95
N SER A 344 0.72 -11.41 -6.91
CA SER A 344 1.25 -11.05 -5.58
C SER A 344 2.08 -12.19 -4.99
N GLN A 345 1.53 -13.41 -5.01
CA GLN A 345 2.19 -14.63 -4.54
C GLN A 345 3.53 -14.86 -5.27
N MET A 346 3.58 -14.62 -6.58
CA MET A 346 4.81 -14.70 -7.38
C MET A 346 5.88 -13.68 -6.91
N LEU A 347 5.51 -12.42 -6.69
CA LEU A 347 6.45 -11.40 -6.20
C LEU A 347 6.98 -11.72 -4.80
N ILE A 348 6.12 -12.26 -3.92
CA ILE A 348 6.51 -12.74 -2.59
C ILE A 348 7.50 -13.90 -2.71
N SER A 349 7.22 -14.91 -3.54
CA SER A 349 8.12 -16.06 -3.74
C SER A 349 9.48 -15.65 -4.34
N GLN A 350 9.48 -14.75 -5.33
CA GLN A 350 10.71 -14.23 -5.92
C GLN A 350 11.55 -13.48 -4.88
N THR A 351 10.93 -12.58 -4.12
CA THR A 351 11.60 -11.79 -3.07
C THR A 351 12.10 -12.68 -1.94
N ALA A 352 11.36 -13.72 -1.57
CA ALA A 352 11.79 -14.72 -0.60
C ALA A 352 13.09 -15.41 -1.01
N GLY A 353 13.22 -15.79 -2.28
CA GLY A 353 14.41 -16.45 -2.82
C GLY A 353 15.60 -15.52 -2.99
N TYR A 354 15.36 -14.24 -3.28
CA TYR A 354 16.41 -13.27 -3.61
C TYR A 354 16.88 -12.42 -2.43
N ALA A 355 15.94 -11.92 -1.62
CA ALA A 355 16.19 -10.84 -0.66
C ALA A 355 16.08 -11.27 0.82
N TRP A 356 15.57 -12.47 1.14
CA TRP A 356 15.55 -12.93 2.53
C TRP A 356 16.97 -13.00 3.11
N LYS A 357 17.22 -12.30 4.22
CA LYS A 357 18.59 -12.16 4.75
C LYS A 357 18.68 -12.43 6.26
N PRO A 358 18.83 -13.71 6.67
CA PRO A 358 18.91 -14.09 8.09
C PRO A 358 19.98 -13.36 8.90
N SER A 359 21.12 -13.06 8.28
CA SER A 359 22.28 -12.46 8.95
C SER A 359 22.17 -10.95 9.19
N TRP A 360 21.13 -10.28 8.69
CA TRP A 360 20.93 -8.83 8.84
C TRP A 360 19.90 -8.54 9.93
N GLN A 361 19.86 -7.31 10.43
CA GLN A 361 18.79 -6.86 11.32
C GLN A 361 17.47 -6.67 10.56
N SER A 362 17.51 -6.16 9.32
CA SER A 362 16.35 -6.11 8.42
C SER A 362 15.92 -7.49 7.95
N LEU A 363 14.63 -7.70 7.71
CA LEU A 363 14.11 -8.97 7.18
C LEU A 363 14.63 -9.22 5.75
N LEU A 364 14.52 -8.18 4.92
CA LEU A 364 14.92 -8.21 3.52
C LEU A 364 16.20 -7.39 3.29
N SER A 365 17.07 -7.87 2.41
CA SER A 365 18.17 -7.12 1.80
C SER A 365 17.77 -6.59 0.41
N ASN A 366 18.72 -5.99 -0.31
CA ASN A 366 18.55 -5.62 -1.72
C ASN A 366 17.38 -4.66 -2.01
N GLY A 367 17.05 -3.80 -1.05
CA GLY A 367 16.22 -2.62 -1.26
C GLY A 367 17.04 -1.46 -1.83
N THR A 368 16.38 -0.55 -2.55
CA THR A 368 17.01 0.65 -3.10
C THR A 368 16.32 1.92 -2.65
N ARG A 369 16.92 2.67 -1.70
CA ARG A 369 16.38 3.97 -1.23
C ARG A 369 16.44 5.03 -2.33
N ASN A 370 17.60 5.21 -2.94
CA ASN A 370 17.81 6.12 -4.07
C ASN A 370 19.06 5.69 -4.83
N ASN A 371 18.91 5.38 -6.12
CA ASN A 371 20.02 5.03 -7.02
C ASN A 371 20.11 5.99 -8.21
N ASN A 372 19.48 7.17 -8.11
CA ASN A 372 19.62 8.21 -9.11
C ASN A 372 21.05 8.76 -9.08
N VAL A 373 21.70 8.81 -10.24
CA VAL A 373 23.10 9.26 -10.39
C VAL A 373 23.32 10.74 -10.05
N HIS A 374 22.24 11.52 -9.94
CA HIS A 374 22.23 12.92 -9.55
C HIS A 374 21.71 13.13 -8.12
N ALA A 375 21.45 12.05 -7.37
CA ALA A 375 21.09 12.15 -5.97
C ALA A 375 22.27 12.68 -5.15
N ASP A 376 21.95 13.38 -4.06
CA ASP A 376 22.95 13.70 -3.03
C ASP A 376 23.61 12.40 -2.52
N PRO A 377 24.96 12.34 -2.42
CA PRO A 377 25.66 11.18 -1.89
C PRO A 377 25.10 10.66 -0.55
N ASP A 378 24.63 11.53 0.33
CA ASP A 378 24.10 11.17 1.65
C ASP A 378 22.73 10.46 1.57
N VAL A 379 22.03 10.60 0.44
CA VAL A 379 20.76 9.91 0.20
C VAL A 379 20.85 8.78 -0.81
N HIS A 380 21.99 8.66 -1.51
CA HIS A 380 22.26 7.59 -2.46
C HIS A 380 22.54 6.27 -1.72
N SER A 381 21.58 5.36 -1.76
CA SER A 381 21.67 4.07 -1.08
C SER A 381 20.87 3.00 -1.82
N ASN A 382 21.55 1.90 -2.12
CA ASN A 382 21.02 0.68 -2.72
C ASN A 382 21.60 -0.54 -2.01
N ASN A 383 21.14 -1.74 -2.37
CA ASN A 383 21.59 -2.99 -1.76
C ASN A 383 21.48 -3.00 -0.23
N THR A 384 20.45 -2.36 0.32
CA THR A 384 20.25 -2.16 1.76
C THR A 384 18.93 -2.76 2.23
N GLY A 385 18.75 -2.95 3.54
CA GLY A 385 17.45 -3.24 4.14
C GLY A 385 16.64 -1.97 4.35
N LEU A 386 15.32 -2.05 4.17
CA LEU A 386 14.42 -0.89 4.25
C LEU A 386 13.22 -1.21 5.16
N PRO A 387 12.88 -0.36 6.14
CA PRO A 387 11.83 -0.63 7.11
C PRO A 387 10.44 -0.76 6.47
N TYR A 388 10.18 -0.04 5.38
CA TYR A 388 8.94 -0.16 4.62
C TYR A 388 8.87 -1.46 3.79
N GLY A 389 10.00 -1.97 3.30
CA GLY A 389 10.05 -3.29 2.67
C GLY A 389 9.71 -4.40 3.67
N ASP A 390 10.28 -4.32 4.87
CA ASP A 390 9.99 -5.25 5.97
C ASP A 390 8.53 -5.16 6.43
N TYR A 391 7.97 -3.95 6.54
CA TYR A 391 6.56 -3.73 6.85
C TYR A 391 5.63 -4.43 5.86
N PHE A 392 5.82 -4.21 4.55
CA PHE A 392 4.98 -4.83 3.53
C PHE A 392 5.21 -6.35 3.40
N TRP A 393 6.39 -6.87 3.76
CA TRP A 393 6.63 -8.30 3.90
C TRP A 393 5.75 -8.91 4.99
N VAL A 394 5.70 -8.31 6.18
CA VAL A 394 4.89 -8.80 7.30
C VAL A 394 3.39 -8.64 6.99
N LYS A 395 2.96 -7.45 6.52
CA LYS A 395 1.56 -7.17 6.16
C LYS A 395 1.06 -8.10 5.06
N GLY A 396 1.85 -8.30 4.01
CA GLY A 396 1.50 -9.20 2.90
C GLY A 396 1.39 -10.66 3.33
N GLY A 397 2.23 -11.11 4.27
CA GLY A 397 2.10 -12.44 4.88
C GLY A 397 0.85 -12.57 5.75
N ASN A 398 0.52 -11.55 6.54
CA ASN A 398 -0.70 -11.54 7.36
C ASN A 398 -1.95 -11.61 6.49
N TYR A 399 -2.01 -10.87 5.38
CA TYR A 399 -3.10 -10.95 4.42
C TYR A 399 -3.32 -12.39 3.90
N LEU A 400 -2.24 -13.12 3.61
CA LEU A 400 -2.36 -14.51 3.12
C LEU A 400 -2.91 -15.47 4.19
N LEU A 401 -2.55 -15.26 5.46
CA LEU A 401 -3.18 -15.99 6.57
C LEU A 401 -4.66 -15.62 6.69
N GLU A 402 -4.97 -14.32 6.69
CA GLU A 402 -6.33 -13.80 6.78
C GLU A 402 -7.23 -14.30 5.66
N THR A 403 -6.69 -14.52 4.46
CA THR A 403 -7.44 -15.00 3.29
C THR A 403 -7.34 -16.51 3.07
N GLN A 404 -6.77 -17.26 4.02
CA GLN A 404 -6.59 -18.72 3.94
C GLN A 404 -5.79 -19.16 2.69
N GLN A 405 -4.89 -18.30 2.21
CA GLN A 405 -3.93 -18.59 1.15
C GLN A 405 -2.60 -19.11 1.70
N ALA A 406 -2.43 -19.04 3.02
CA ALA A 406 -1.32 -19.62 3.76
C ALA A 406 -1.81 -20.19 5.10
N GLU A 407 -1.01 -21.08 5.68
CA GLU A 407 -1.24 -21.65 7.00
C GLU A 407 -0.26 -21.05 8.01
N CYS A 408 -0.65 -21.03 9.29
CA CYS A 408 0.26 -20.63 10.35
C CYS A 408 1.41 -21.65 10.48
N PRO A 409 2.61 -21.21 10.91
CA PRO A 409 3.72 -22.10 11.20
C PRO A 409 3.36 -23.21 12.18
N ASN A 410 4.11 -24.31 12.13
CA ASN A 410 4.06 -25.39 13.12
C ASN A 410 2.68 -26.07 13.27
N GLY A 411 1.85 -26.04 12.21
CA GLY A 411 0.52 -26.68 12.20
C GLY A 411 -0.52 -25.97 13.06
N GLN A 412 -0.26 -24.71 13.44
CA GLN A 412 -1.25 -23.88 14.12
C GLN A 412 -2.43 -23.58 13.19
N THR A 413 -3.63 -23.49 13.75
CA THR A 413 -4.81 -23.09 13.00
C THR A 413 -4.92 -21.57 12.98
N VAL A 414 -5.19 -20.99 11.81
CA VAL A 414 -5.55 -19.57 11.69
C VAL A 414 -6.85 -19.32 12.46
N ASN A 415 -6.80 -18.48 13.49
CA ASN A 415 -7.95 -18.10 14.29
C ASN A 415 -8.28 -16.62 14.06
N ARG A 416 -9.28 -16.36 13.20
CA ARG A 416 -9.72 -14.99 12.90
C ARG A 416 -10.54 -14.38 14.07
N LEU A 417 -11.27 -15.22 14.81
CA LEU A 417 -12.15 -14.79 15.89
C LEU A 417 -11.39 -14.31 17.13
N SER A 418 -10.19 -14.86 17.42
CA SER A 418 -9.35 -14.42 18.55
C SER A 418 -8.85 -12.99 18.42
N CYS A 419 -8.88 -12.42 17.22
CA CYS A 419 -8.42 -11.06 16.93
C CYS A 419 -9.53 -10.03 16.84
N GLY A 420 -10.77 -10.41 17.16
CA GLY A 420 -11.92 -9.57 16.83
C GLY A 420 -12.19 -9.47 15.32
N ILE A 421 -11.47 -10.23 14.47
CA ILE A 421 -11.67 -10.26 13.01
C ILE A 421 -12.84 -11.19 12.71
N ASP A 422 -14.07 -10.70 12.85
CA ASP A 422 -15.25 -11.58 12.71
C ASP A 422 -15.64 -11.99 11.27
N LEU A 423 -15.36 -11.34 10.14
CA LEU A 423 -15.79 -11.77 8.76
C LEU A 423 -17.26 -12.22 8.53
N LYS A 424 -18.12 -12.44 9.54
CA LYS A 424 -19.50 -12.83 9.34
C LYS A 424 -20.24 -11.63 8.75
N THR A 425 -20.63 -11.77 7.50
CA THR A 425 -22.02 -11.61 7.03
C THR A 425 -22.11 -11.84 5.53
N HIS A 426 -22.01 -13.10 5.07
CA HIS A 426 -22.75 -13.56 3.89
C HIS A 426 -23.42 -14.89 4.23
N SER A 427 -24.54 -14.80 4.95
CA SER A 427 -25.61 -15.80 4.88
C SER A 427 -26.71 -15.18 4.03
N THR A 428 -26.87 -15.70 2.82
CA THR A 428 -27.92 -15.37 1.89
C THR A 428 -29.26 -15.85 2.41
N ASN A 429 -30.10 -14.94 2.91
CA ASN A 429 -31.55 -15.15 2.96
C ASN A 429 -32.22 -14.12 2.06
N ALA A 430 -32.25 -14.43 0.76
CA ALA A 430 -33.19 -13.83 -0.16
C ALA A 430 -34.59 -14.36 0.19
N SER A 431 -35.38 -13.56 0.90
CA SER A 431 -36.83 -13.78 1.04
C SER A 431 -37.55 -12.66 0.32
N SER A 432 -37.97 -13.00 -0.91
CA SER A 432 -39.10 -12.48 -1.68
C SER A 432 -39.76 -11.17 -1.22
N VAL A 433 -39.60 -10.13 -2.02
CA VAL A 433 -40.63 -9.08 -2.17
C VAL A 433 -41.13 -9.15 -3.61
N GLN A 434 -42.39 -9.56 -3.76
CA GLN A 434 -43.10 -9.53 -5.04
C GLN A 434 -43.45 -8.09 -5.45
N PRO A 435 -43.45 -7.76 -6.75
CA PRO A 435 -43.94 -6.48 -7.23
C PRO A 435 -45.47 -6.48 -7.30
N SER A 436 -46.10 -5.52 -6.62
CA SER A 436 -47.52 -5.22 -6.76
C SER A 436 -47.78 -4.47 -8.07
N THR A 437 -48.66 -5.00 -8.90
CA THR A 437 -49.23 -4.35 -10.08
C THR A 437 -50.50 -3.58 -9.71
N SER A 438 -50.63 -2.35 -10.19
CA SER A 438 -51.93 -1.70 -10.37
C SER A 438 -51.85 -0.62 -11.45
N ASP A 439 -52.58 -0.85 -12.54
CA ASP A 439 -52.87 0.08 -13.63
C ASP A 439 -53.86 1.19 -13.19
N GLY A 440 -53.69 2.40 -13.74
CA GLY A 440 -54.68 3.48 -13.71
C GLY A 440 -54.13 4.83 -14.21
N PRO A 441 -54.90 5.64 -14.98
CA PRO A 441 -54.35 6.41 -16.13
C PRO A 441 -53.92 7.86 -15.85
N ALA A 442 -53.11 8.39 -16.78
CA ALA A 442 -52.57 9.75 -16.86
C ALA A 442 -53.66 10.85 -16.91
N PRO A 443 -53.36 12.11 -16.50
CA PRO A 443 -52.78 13.06 -17.46
C PRO A 443 -51.86 14.18 -16.92
N SER A 444 -51.24 14.86 -17.87
CA SER A 444 -50.76 16.26 -17.91
C SER A 444 -49.29 16.55 -17.57
N VAL A 445 -48.71 17.33 -18.49
CA VAL A 445 -47.30 17.69 -18.67
C VAL A 445 -47.01 19.01 -17.95
N GLN A 446 -46.01 19.02 -17.06
CA GLN A 446 -45.22 20.19 -16.68
C GLN A 446 -43.77 19.77 -16.37
N PRO A 447 -42.77 20.66 -16.56
CA PRO A 447 -41.36 20.28 -16.64
C PRO A 447 -40.76 20.08 -15.24
N SER A 448 -40.37 18.85 -14.91
CA SER A 448 -39.65 18.56 -13.67
C SER A 448 -38.14 18.74 -13.87
N THR A 449 -37.58 19.78 -13.23
CA THR A 449 -36.25 19.70 -12.65
C THR A 449 -36.26 18.59 -11.60
N SER A 450 -35.53 17.50 -11.82
CA SER A 450 -35.33 16.48 -10.78
C SER A 450 -33.85 16.13 -10.70
N ASP A 451 -33.20 16.68 -9.68
CA ASP A 451 -32.08 16.04 -9.00
C ASP A 451 -32.50 14.60 -8.66
N ALA A 452 -31.95 13.64 -9.40
CA ALA A 452 -32.05 12.25 -9.03
C ALA A 452 -31.08 12.01 -7.85
N PRO A 453 -31.54 11.44 -6.72
CA PRO A 453 -30.63 11.08 -5.64
C PRO A 453 -29.67 10.00 -6.14
N ALA A 454 -28.38 10.19 -5.86
CA ALA A 454 -27.35 9.21 -6.14
C ALA A 454 -27.73 7.84 -5.52
N PRO A 455 -27.45 6.71 -6.21
CA PRO A 455 -27.78 5.39 -5.72
C PRO A 455 -27.14 5.16 -4.34
N SER A 456 -27.93 4.60 -3.43
CA SER A 456 -27.58 4.35 -2.04
C SER A 456 -26.29 3.54 -1.91
N VAL A 457 -25.23 4.17 -1.40
CA VAL A 457 -23.91 3.59 -1.11
C VAL A 457 -23.96 2.77 0.18
N GLN A 458 -24.77 1.70 0.19
CA GLN A 458 -24.80 0.68 1.24
C GLN A 458 -24.79 -0.69 0.55
N PRO A 459 -23.59 -1.22 0.25
CA PRO A 459 -23.06 -2.26 1.13
C PRO A 459 -21.52 -2.28 1.32
N LEU A 460 -20.77 -1.19 1.02
CA LEU A 460 -19.32 -1.14 1.31
C LEU A 460 -18.94 -0.67 2.73
N ARG A 461 -19.93 -0.28 3.55
CA ARG A 461 -19.71 0.10 4.95
C ARG A 461 -19.15 -1.03 5.82
N LEU A 462 -19.32 -2.30 5.44
CA LEU A 462 -18.97 -3.45 6.28
C LEU A 462 -17.59 -4.06 6.02
N LEU A 463 -16.94 -3.72 4.90
CA LEU A 463 -15.54 -4.14 4.64
C LEU A 463 -14.53 -3.04 5.01
N VAL A 464 -14.88 -1.79 4.71
CA VAL A 464 -14.01 -0.63 4.95
C VAL A 464 -13.94 -0.27 6.43
N LEU A 465 -15.01 -0.53 7.19
CA LEU A 465 -15.02 -0.31 8.64
C LEU A 465 -14.65 -1.55 9.46
N ARG A 466 -14.42 -2.75 8.90
CA ARG A 466 -13.73 -3.79 9.69
C ARG A 466 -12.22 -3.53 9.85
N TYR A 467 -11.78 -2.38 9.36
CA TYR A 467 -10.53 -1.73 9.73
C TYR A 467 -10.72 -0.51 10.67
N LEU A 468 -11.95 -0.13 11.08
CA LEU A 468 -12.23 0.99 12.02
C LEU A 468 -13.65 1.00 12.70
N SER A 469 -14.34 -0.13 12.93
CA SER A 469 -15.58 -0.22 13.74
C SER A 469 -15.97 -1.64 14.13
#